data_AF-A0A8S3JLZ4-F1
#
_entry.id   AF-A0A8S3JLZ4-F1
#
_cell.length_a   1.000
_cell.length_b   1.000
_cell.length_c   1.000
_cell.angle_alpha   90.00
_cell.angle_beta   90.00
_cell.angle_gamma   90.00
#
_symmetry.space_group_name_H-M   'P 1'
#
loop_
_entity.id
_entity.type
_entity.pdbx_description
1 polymer ?
#
loop_
_entity_poly.entity_id
_entity_poly.type
_entity_poly.pdbx_seq_one_letter_code
_entity_poly.pdbx_strand_id
1 'polypeptide(L)' 'SPGNGSNQLYHRSGVVLVPNSSILYIADTYNHRIMAYLLNATSGSVAAGGHGAGTGSNQLCYPYSFT' A
#
# COMPACT_ATOMS: atom_id res chain seq x y z
N SER A 1 7.80 17.18 -2.67
CA SER A 1 6.77 16.71 -3.61
C SER A 1 6.23 15.39 -3.08
N PRO A 2 4.92 15.12 -3.05
CA PRO A 2 4.42 13.79 -2.69
C PRO A 2 5.04 12.79 -3.66
N GLY A 3 5.88 11.89 -3.15
CA GLY A 3 6.73 11.05 -3.96
C GLY A 3 6.06 9.72 -4.25
N ASN A 4 6.05 9.34 -5.53
CA ASN A 4 5.78 7.99 -6.01
C ASN A 4 6.84 6.95 -5.58
N GLY A 5 7.73 7.32 -4.65
CA GLY A 5 8.78 6.43 -4.15
C GLY A 5 8.20 5.39 -3.22
N SER A 6 8.69 4.16 -3.34
CA SER A 6 8.34 3.00 -2.49
C SER A 6 8.73 3.14 -1.01
N ASN A 7 8.99 4.37 -0.53
CA ASN A 7 9.52 4.64 0.80
C ASN A 7 8.98 5.94 1.42
N GLN A 8 7.76 6.36 1.04
CA GLN A 8 7.10 7.54 1.62
C GLN A 8 5.67 7.19 2.06
N LEU A 9 5.38 7.34 3.36
CA LEU A 9 4.04 7.18 3.93
C LEU A 9 3.49 8.53 4.33
N TYR A 10 2.47 9.01 3.61
CA TYR A 10 1.83 10.30 3.86
C TYR A 10 0.56 10.09 4.69
N HIS A 11 0.54 10.59 5.93
CA HIS A 11 -0.59 10.75 6.87
C HIS A 11 -1.72 9.68 6.83
N ARG A 12 -1.73 8.78 7.84
CA ARG A 12 -2.66 7.63 8.04
C ARG A 12 -2.41 6.46 7.09
N SER A 13 -1.37 5.68 7.38
CA SER A 13 -1.06 4.42 6.67
C SER A 13 -1.27 3.24 7.61
N GLY A 14 -2.17 2.32 7.26
CA GLY A 14 -2.24 1.01 7.90
C GLY A 14 -1.04 0.16 7.48
N VAL A 15 -0.56 -0.70 8.37
CA VAL A 15 0.52 -1.67 8.10
C VAL A 15 0.16 -3.02 8.72
N VAL A 16 0.39 -4.11 7.99
CA VAL A 16 0.20 -5.48 8.51
C VAL A 16 1.31 -6.39 8.01
N LEU A 17 1.84 -7.22 8.91
CA LEU A 17 2.78 -8.29 8.59
C LEU A 17 1.99 -9.59 8.50
N VAL A 18 2.06 -10.28 7.36
CA VAL A 18 1.39 -11.58 7.20
C VAL A 18 2.28 -12.67 7.82
N PRO A 19 1.81 -13.37 8.88
CA PRO A 19 2.56 -14.43 9.51
C PRO A 19 3.00 -15.48 8.49
N ASN A 20 4.20 -16.02 8.64
CA ASN A 20 4.77 -17.09 7.82
C ASN A 20 5.06 -16.76 6.34
N SER A 21 4.80 -15.53 5.87
CA SER A 21 5.10 -15.12 4.49
C SER A 21 6.26 -14.13 4.36
N SER A 22 6.67 -13.50 5.47
CA SER A 22 7.60 -12.36 5.46
C SER A 22 7.15 -11.20 4.54
N ILE A 23 5.84 -11.06 4.31
CA ILE A 23 5.28 -9.95 3.51
C ILE A 23 4.68 -8.90 4.43
N LEU A 24 5.13 -7.66 4.26
CA LEU A 24 4.58 -6.44 4.84
C LEU A 24 3.65 -5.77 3.82
N TYR A 25 2.38 -5.59 4.18
CA TYR A 25 1.46 -4.78 3.40
C TYR A 25 1.33 -3.40 4.02
N ILE A 26 1.34 -2.38 3.17
CA ILE A 26 1.16 -0.99 3.57
C ILE A 26 0.05 -0.36 2.76
N ALA A 27 -0.88 0.31 3.43
CA ALA A 27 -1.88 1.15 2.80
C ALA A 27 -1.26 2.51 2.44
N ASP A 28 -1.03 2.73 1.15
CA ASP A 28 -0.55 3.99 0.58
C ASP A 28 -1.77 4.84 0.22
N THR A 29 -2.39 5.35 1.28
CA THR A 29 -3.75 5.89 1.33
C THR A 29 -4.06 6.92 0.26
N TYR A 30 -3.20 7.91 0.10
CA TYR A 30 -3.41 8.99 -0.88
C TYR A 30 -3.03 8.61 -2.30
N ASN A 31 -2.25 7.54 -2.47
CA ASN A 31 -2.00 6.95 -3.79
C ASN A 31 -3.03 5.88 -4.15
N HIS A 32 -4.07 5.70 -3.32
CA HIS A 32 -5.19 4.81 -3.64
C HIS A 32 -4.75 3.37 -3.94
N ARG A 33 -3.74 2.88 -3.20
CA ARG A 33 -3.15 1.55 -3.44
C ARG A 33 -2.70 0.86 -2.15
N ILE A 34 -2.57 -0.46 -2.23
CA ILE A 34 -1.87 -1.29 -1.24
C ILE A 34 -0.55 -1.73 -1.85
N MET A 35 0.54 -1.55 -1.11
CA MET A 35 1.87 -1.98 -1.49
C MET A 35 2.26 -3.23 -0.68
N ALA A 36 2.94 -4.18 -1.31
CA ALA A 36 3.52 -5.36 -0.69
C ALA A 36 5.04 -5.31 -0.74
N TYR A 37 5.69 -5.62 0.39
CA TYR A 37 7.14 -5.65 0.53
C TYR A 37 7.54 -6.99 1.16
N LEU A 38 8.58 -7.62 0.64
CA LEU A 38 9.26 -8.66 1.40
C LEU A 38 10.01 -8.01 2.57
N LEU A 39 10.12 -8.71 3.69
CA LEU A 39 10.87 -8.25 4.85
C LEU A 39 12.32 -7.97 4.44
N ASN A 40 12.83 -6.79 4.82
CA ASN A 40 14.14 -6.25 4.42
C ASN A 40 14.28 -5.84 2.94
N ALA A 41 13.22 -5.89 2.13
CA ALA A 41 13.26 -5.33 0.78
C ALA A 41 13.22 -3.80 0.81
N THR A 42 13.95 -3.16 -0.10
CA THR A 42 13.98 -1.70 -0.29
C THR A 42 12.93 -1.21 -1.30
N SER A 43 12.27 -2.13 -1.98
CA SER A 43 11.22 -1.87 -2.98
C SER A 43 10.07 -2.86 -2.82
N GLY A 44 8.87 -2.44 -3.21
CA GLY A 44 7.66 -3.25 -3.16
C GLY A 44 6.88 -3.20 -4.46
N SER A 45 5.85 -4.03 -4.55
CA SER A 45 4.93 -4.09 -5.69
C SER A 45 3.53 -3.65 -5.29
N VAL A 46 2.73 -3.20 -6.25
CA VAL A 46 1.31 -2.94 -6.03
C VAL A 46 0.60 -4.27 -5.86
N ALA A 47 -0.04 -4.47 -4.70
CA ALA A 47 -0.87 -5.64 -4.44
C ALA A 47 -2.33 -5.40 -4.87
N ALA A 48 -2.81 -4.16 -4.74
CA ALA A 48 -4.15 -3.75 -5.15
C ALA A 48 -4.22 -2.22 -5.35
N GLY A 49 -5.16 -1.77 -6.19
CA GLY A 49 -5.39 -0.34 -6.45
C GLY A 49 -4.34 0.29 -7.38
N GLY A 50 -4.14 1.60 -7.25
CA GLY A 50 -3.16 2.37 -8.03
C GLY A 50 -3.68 2.98 -9.33
N HIS A 51 -4.98 2.82 -9.63
CA HIS A 51 -5.64 3.39 -10.82
C HIS A 51 -6.58 4.55 -10.47
N GLY A 52 -6.18 5.34 -9.47
CA GLY A 52 -6.98 6.44 -8.91
C GLY A 52 -8.05 5.98 -7.92
N ALA A 53 -8.69 6.96 -7.30
CA ALA A 53 -9.80 6.74 -6.38
C ALA A 53 -11.03 6.24 -7.11
N GLY A 54 -11.67 5.17 -6.61
CA GLY A 54 -12.93 4.71 -7.18
C GLY A 54 -13.37 3.34 -6.67
N THR A 55 -14.43 2.82 -7.30
CA THR A 55 -15.07 1.54 -6.99
C THR A 55 -14.88 0.50 -8.12
N GLY A 56 -14.10 0.83 -9.15
CA GLY A 56 -13.72 -0.12 -10.19
C GLY A 56 -12.89 -1.28 -9.64
N SER A 57 -12.88 -2.40 -10.36
CA SER A 57 -12.21 -3.65 -9.93
C SER A 57 -10.73 -3.52 -9.57
N ASN A 58 -10.05 -2.49 -10.08
CA ASN A 58 -8.65 -2.19 -9.86
C ASN A 58 -8.42 -0.83 -9.16
N GLN A 59 -9.47 -0.26 -8.55
CA GLN A 59 -9.42 1.02 -7.85
C GLN A 59 -9.63 0.83 -6.34
N LEU A 60 -9.02 1.69 -5.54
CA LEU A 60 -9.27 1.78 -4.11
C LEU A 60 -9.53 3.24 -3.75
N CYS A 61 -10.37 3.48 -2.74
CA CYS A 61 -10.65 4.84 -2.27
C CYS A 61 -10.13 5.00 -0.84
N TYR A 62 -9.00 5.71 -0.68
CA TYR A 62 -8.36 6.00 0.60
C TYR A 62 -8.27 4.77 1.55
N PRO A 63 -7.64 3.66 1.14
CA PRO A 63 -7.45 2.53 2.04
C PRO A 63 -6.61 2.96 3.25
N TYR A 64 -7.07 2.71 4.48
CA TYR A 64 -6.40 3.25 5.68
C TYR A 64 -6.13 2.22 6.79
N SER A 65 -6.77 1.05 6.76
CA SER A 65 -6.60 0.00 7.77
C SER A 65 -6.67 -1.38 7.16
N PHE A 66 -6.03 -2.33 7.82
CA PHE A 66 -6.24 -3.77 7.64
C PHE A 66 -7.06 -4.31 8.81
N THR A 67 -7.77 -5.42 8.62
CA THR A 67 -8.55 -6.11 9.67
C THR A 67 -7.96 -7.47 9.95
#